data_AF-A0AAU2F4K2-F1
#
_entry.id   AF-A0AAU2F4K2-F1
#
_cell.length_a   1.000
_cell.length_b   1.000
_cell.length_c   1.000
_cell.angle_alpha   90.00
_cell.angle_beta   90.00
_cell.angle_gamma   90.00
#
_symmetry.space_group_name_H-M   'P 1'
#
loop_
_entity.id
_entity.type
_entity.pdbx_description
1 polymer ?
#
loop_
_entity_poly.entity_id
_entity_poly.type
_entity_poly.pdbx_seq_one_letter_code
_entity_poly.pdbx_strand_id
1 'polypeptide(L)'
;MSGRFEADPAGLQQSGNEVGGLPAHARKIGDDFIADQANYRGLNGYSDEFYSETHPRYEANNEMCLSAIRAFENAFVGLESAIFGNRRNIVGTQEGASDLIQQQHSKLDSQGGEKR
;
A
#
# COMPACT_ATOMS: atom_id res chain seq x y z
N MET A 1 -3.69 22.02 22.62
CA MET A 1 -3.08 20.68 22.46
C MET A 1 -1.84 20.85 21.64
N SER A 2 -0.64 20.66 22.22
CA SER A 2 0.60 20.68 21.44
C SER A 2 0.57 19.50 20.47
N GLY A 3 0.39 19.77 19.18
CA GLY A 3 0.46 18.80 18.08
C GLY A 3 1.88 18.26 17.88
N ARG A 4 2.47 17.74 18.96
CA ARG A 4 3.76 17.06 18.91
C ARG A 4 3.47 15.69 18.33
N PHE A 5 3.81 15.51 17.07
CA PHE A 5 3.80 14.21 16.42
C PHE A 5 4.76 13.32 17.21
N GLU A 6 4.21 12.39 17.97
CA GLU A 6 4.98 11.36 18.65
C GLU A 6 5.09 10.18 17.69
N ALA A 7 6.31 9.80 17.34
CA ALA A 7 6.54 8.75 16.39
C ALA A 7 6.09 7.41 17.00
N ASP A 8 5.17 6.71 16.34
CA ASP A 8 4.68 5.38 16.74
C ASP A 8 5.06 4.32 15.69
N PRO A 9 6.29 3.77 15.75
CA PRO A 9 6.72 2.70 14.86
C PRO A 9 5.89 1.41 14.98
N ALA A 10 5.31 1.14 16.16
CA ALA A 10 4.53 -0.06 16.43
C ALA A 10 3.17 0.03 15.74
N GLY A 11 2.48 1.17 15.87
CA GLY A 11 1.24 1.46 15.15
C GLY A 11 1.43 1.41 13.64
N LEU A 12 2.53 1.97 13.12
CA LEU A 12 2.83 1.88 11.68
C LEU A 12 3.10 0.44 11.21
N GLN A 13 3.73 -0.39 12.04
CA GLN A 13 3.93 -1.80 11.71
C GLN A 13 2.62 -2.59 11.67
N GLN A 14 1.74 -2.33 12.64
CA GLN A 14 0.41 -2.93 12.66
C GLN A 14 -0.40 -2.50 11.42
N SER A 15 -0.46 -1.20 11.12
CA SER A 15 -1.14 -0.69 9.93
C SER A 15 -0.55 -1.29 8.65
N GLY A 16 0.78 -1.45 8.57
CA GLY A 16 1.45 -2.11 7.44
C GLY A 16 1.01 -3.56 7.25
N ASN A 17 0.86 -4.32 8.33
CA ASN A 17 0.35 -5.70 8.29
C ASN A 17 -1.13 -5.76 7.87
N GLU A 18 -1.95 -4.80 8.32
CA GLU A 18 -3.37 -4.73 7.99
C GLU A 18 -3.60 -4.37 6.51
N VAL A 19 -2.77 -3.48 5.95
CA VAL A 19 -2.92 -3.05 4.54
C VAL A 19 -2.14 -3.91 3.55
N GLY A 20 -1.12 -4.66 3.98
CA GLY A 20 -0.23 -5.40 3.09
C GLY A 20 -0.92 -6.48 2.24
N GLY A 21 -2.09 -6.97 2.67
CA GLY A 21 -2.91 -7.89 1.88
C GLY A 21 -3.76 -7.21 0.79
N LEU A 22 -4.06 -5.92 0.93
CA LEU A 22 -5.03 -5.22 0.09
C LEU A 22 -4.64 -5.17 -1.40
N PRO A 23 -3.36 -4.92 -1.78
CA PRO A 23 -2.96 -4.97 -3.18
C PRO A 23 -3.20 -6.34 -3.81
N ALA A 24 -2.85 -7.42 -3.11
CA ALA A 24 -3.04 -8.78 -3.60
C ALA A 24 -4.53 -9.13 -3.75
N HIS A 25 -5.37 -8.69 -2.82
CA HIS A 25 -6.83 -8.86 -2.91
C HIS A 25 -7.42 -8.09 -4.09
N ALA A 26 -7.02 -6.83 -4.30
CA ALA A 26 -7.50 -6.03 -5.42
C ALA A 26 -7.11 -6.65 -6.78
N ARG A 27 -5.87 -7.15 -6.91
CA ARG A 27 -5.43 -7.88 -8.10
C ARG A 27 -6.27 -9.13 -8.33
N LYS A 28 -6.49 -9.93 -7.29
CA LYS A 28 -7.32 -11.15 -7.38
C LYS A 28 -8.75 -10.83 -7.84
N ILE A 29 -9.36 -9.75 -7.35
CA ILE A 29 -10.69 -9.32 -7.80
C ILE A 29 -10.69 -9.01 -9.30
N GLY A 30 -9.64 -8.35 -9.81
CA GLY A 30 -9.49 -8.08 -11.24
C GLY A 30 -9.35 -9.35 -12.06
N ASP A 31 -8.52 -10.29 -11.61
CA ASP A 31 -8.30 -11.57 -12.26
C ASP A 31 -9.57 -12.43 -12.29
N ASP A 32 -10.27 -12.52 -11.15
CA ASP A 32 -11.55 -13.23 -11.02
C ASP A 32 -12.61 -12.59 -11.94
N PHE A 33 -12.68 -11.26 -12.02
CA PHE A 33 -13.60 -10.56 -12.92
C PHE A 33 -13.31 -10.89 -14.39
N ILE A 34 -12.05 -10.90 -14.82
CA ILE A 34 -11.66 -11.26 -16.19
C ILE A 34 -12.01 -12.72 -16.49
N ALA A 35 -11.78 -13.62 -15.54
CA ALA A 35 -12.13 -15.03 -15.68
C ALA A 35 -13.65 -15.21 -15.84
N ASP A 36 -14.44 -14.54 -15.02
CA ASP A 36 -15.90 -14.58 -15.10
C ASP A 36 -16.42 -13.99 -16.42
N GLN A 37 -15.86 -12.86 -16.88
CA GLN A 37 -16.15 -12.28 -18.20
C GLN A 37 -15.97 -13.29 -19.33
N ALA A 38 -14.88 -14.06 -19.29
CA ALA A 38 -14.57 -15.05 -20.31
C ALA A 38 -15.61 -16.18 -20.36
N ASN A 39 -16.23 -16.52 -19.22
CA ASN A 39 -17.30 -17.53 -19.16
C ASN A 39 -18.60 -17.06 -19.82
N TYR A 40 -18.85 -15.74 -19.89
CA TYR A 40 -20.02 -15.19 -20.56
C TYR A 40 -19.84 -15.04 -22.08
N ARG A 41 -18.59 -15.02 -22.57
CA ARG A 41 -18.27 -15.01 -24.01
C ARG A 41 -18.61 -16.38 -24.63
N GLY A 42 -19.60 -16.42 -25.52
CA GLY A 42 -19.97 -17.63 -26.27
C GLY A 42 -21.29 -18.30 -25.89
N LEU A 43 -22.11 -17.69 -25.02
CA LEU A 43 -23.51 -18.11 -24.84
C LEU A 43 -24.34 -17.74 -26.09
N ASN A 44 -25.45 -18.43 -26.36
CA ASN A 44 -26.27 -18.22 -27.57
C ASN A 44 -26.67 -16.74 -27.78
N GLY A 45 -26.74 -16.28 -29.04
CA GLY A 45 -27.25 -14.93 -29.39
C GLY A 45 -26.21 -13.89 -29.83
N TYR A 46 -24.91 -14.23 -29.87
CA TYR A 46 -23.81 -13.29 -30.24
C TYR A 46 -23.83 -12.74 -31.67
N SER A 47 -24.85 -13.08 -32.46
CA SER A 47 -25.01 -12.64 -33.85
C SER A 47 -26.38 -12.00 -34.11
N ASP A 48 -27.23 -11.83 -33.09
CA ASP A 48 -28.53 -11.19 -33.24
C ASP A 48 -28.45 -9.67 -33.05
N GLU A 49 -29.53 -8.98 -33.43
CA GLU A 49 -29.64 -7.52 -33.35
C GLU A 49 -29.53 -7.04 -31.90
N PHE A 50 -30.15 -7.76 -30.96
CA PHE A 50 -30.09 -7.45 -29.53
C PHE A 50 -28.66 -7.47 -29.00
N TYR A 51 -27.85 -8.44 -29.38
CA TYR A 51 -26.43 -8.48 -29.06
C TYR A 51 -25.69 -7.30 -29.66
N SER A 52 -25.92 -6.98 -30.93
CA SER A 52 -25.24 -5.85 -31.59
C SER A 52 -25.52 -4.50 -30.91
N GLU A 53 -26.72 -4.33 -30.35
CA GLU A 53 -27.12 -3.12 -29.63
C GLU A 53 -26.58 -3.07 -28.18
N THR A 54 -26.56 -4.21 -27.49
CA THR A 54 -26.25 -4.27 -26.05
C THR A 54 -24.78 -4.52 -25.75
N HIS A 55 -24.07 -5.24 -26.62
CA HIS A 55 -22.70 -5.65 -26.42
C HIS A 55 -21.72 -4.48 -26.25
N PRO A 56 -21.78 -3.38 -27.05
CA PRO A 56 -20.85 -2.27 -26.88
C PRO A 56 -20.94 -1.62 -25.50
N ARG A 57 -22.15 -1.45 -24.96
CA ARG A 57 -22.36 -0.88 -23.63
C ARG A 57 -21.96 -1.84 -22.52
N TYR A 58 -22.18 -3.14 -22.72
CA TYR A 58 -21.66 -4.18 -21.84
C TYR A 58 -20.14 -4.13 -21.75
N GLU A 59 -19.43 -4.12 -22.88
CA GLU A 59 -17.96 -4.03 -22.90
C GLU A 59 -17.45 -2.74 -22.22
N ALA A 60 -18.03 -1.58 -22.55
CA ALA A 60 -17.66 -0.31 -21.93
C ALA A 60 -17.85 -0.33 -20.40
N ASN A 61 -18.94 -0.92 -19.90
CA ASN A 61 -19.17 -1.05 -18.46
C ASN A 61 -18.14 -1.94 -17.79
N ASN A 62 -17.74 -3.03 -18.42
CA ASN A 62 -16.75 -3.96 -17.88
C ASN A 62 -15.36 -3.34 -17.85
N GLU A 63 -15.00 -2.58 -18.88
CA GLU A 63 -13.76 -1.80 -18.91
C GLU A 63 -13.73 -0.76 -17.78
N MET A 64 -14.85 -0.07 -17.52
CA MET A 64 -14.96 0.87 -16.41
C MET A 64 -14.77 0.17 -15.05
N CYS A 65 -15.40 -0.99 -14.85
CA CYS A 65 -15.21 -1.79 -13.63
C CYS A 65 -13.74 -2.22 -13.43
N LEU A 66 -13.11 -2.73 -14.49
CA LEU A 66 -11.71 -3.14 -14.45
C LEU A 66 -10.76 -1.96 -14.18
N SER A 67 -11.03 -0.80 -14.78
CA SER A 67 -10.28 0.43 -14.53
C SER A 67 -10.36 0.84 -13.06
N ALA A 68 -11.55 0.78 -12.46
CA ALA A 68 -11.74 1.07 -11.05
C ALA A 68 -10.98 0.09 -10.14
N ILE A 69 -11.05 -1.23 -10.42
CA ILE A 69 -10.33 -2.26 -9.65
C ILE A 69 -8.81 -1.99 -9.70
N ARG A 70 -8.26 -1.68 -10.88
CA ARG A 70 -6.84 -1.34 -11.04
C ARG A 70 -6.46 -0.05 -10.31
N ALA A 71 -7.34 0.95 -10.30
CA ALA A 71 -7.13 2.17 -9.54
C ALA A 71 -7.03 1.89 -8.03
N PHE A 72 -7.88 0.99 -7.50
CA PHE A 72 -7.79 0.55 -6.11
C PHE A 72 -6.51 -0.22 -5.81
N GLU A 73 -6.08 -1.14 -6.68
CA GLU A 73 -4.78 -1.83 -6.54
C GLU A 73 -3.64 -0.82 -6.41
N ASN A 74 -3.56 0.14 -7.34
CA ASN A 74 -2.52 1.17 -7.32
C ASN A 74 -2.57 2.04 -6.06
N ALA A 75 -3.78 2.41 -5.60
CA ALA A 75 -3.95 3.17 -4.37
C ALA A 75 -3.45 2.39 -3.14
N PHE A 76 -3.74 1.09 -3.06
CA PHE A 76 -3.28 0.25 -1.96
C PHE A 76 -1.76 0.04 -1.99
N VAL A 77 -1.15 -0.14 -3.16
CA VAL A 77 0.31 -0.20 -3.30
C VAL A 77 0.94 1.12 -2.83
N GLY A 78 0.36 2.26 -3.20
CA GLY A 78 0.80 3.58 -2.76
C GLY A 78 0.71 3.75 -1.23
N LEU A 79 -0.40 3.32 -0.64
CA LEU A 79 -0.63 3.37 0.81
C LEU A 79 0.38 2.50 1.57
N GLU A 80 0.57 1.25 1.12
CA GLU A 80 1.54 0.31 1.70
C GLU A 80 2.96 0.90 1.65
N SER A 81 3.37 1.41 0.48
CA SER A 81 4.66 2.07 0.29
C SER A 81 4.85 3.27 1.22
N ALA A 82 3.83 4.11 1.38
CA ALA A 82 3.88 5.26 2.28
C ALA A 82 4.03 4.84 3.75
N ILE A 83 3.32 3.80 4.19
CA ILE A 83 3.40 3.29 5.57
C ILE A 83 4.79 2.72 5.86
N PHE A 84 5.31 1.85 4.99
CA PHE A 84 6.65 1.28 5.19
C PHE A 84 7.76 2.32 5.02
N GLY A 85 7.60 3.27 4.10
CA GLY A 85 8.50 4.40 3.94
C GLY A 85 8.58 5.27 5.19
N ASN A 86 7.43 5.63 5.77
CA ASN A 86 7.35 6.39 7.02
C ASN A 86 7.98 5.63 8.18
N ARG A 87 7.70 4.32 8.31
CA ARG A 87 8.31 3.47 9.33
C ARG A 87 9.83 3.47 9.20
N ARG A 88 10.38 3.26 8.01
CA ARG A 88 11.83 3.27 7.76
C ARG A 88 12.47 4.60 8.15
N ASN A 89 11.84 5.73 7.78
CA ASN A 89 12.35 7.05 8.12
C ASN A 89 12.36 7.31 9.62
N ILE A 90 11.29 6.91 10.32
CA ILE A 90 11.19 7.07 11.77
C ILE A 90 12.24 6.23 12.49
N VAL A 91 12.36 4.94 12.15
CA VAL A 91 13.33 4.03 12.76
C VAL A 91 14.76 4.53 12.50
N GLY A 92 15.09 4.89 11.26
CA GLY A 92 16.42 5.42 10.93
C GLY A 92 16.74 6.73 11.66
N THR A 93 15.75 7.59 11.88
CA THR A 93 15.93 8.83 12.67
C THR A 93 16.17 8.51 14.15
N GLN A 94 15.45 7.53 14.71
CA GLN A 94 15.64 7.10 16.10
C GLN A 94 17.02 6.46 16.33
N GLU A 95 17.45 5.59 15.42
CA GLU A 95 18.78 4.96 15.46
C GLU A 95 19.89 6.01 15.36
N GLY A 96 19.80 6.92 14.37
CA GLY A 96 20.79 8.00 14.23
C GLY A 96 20.85 8.95 15.43
N ALA A 97 19.71 9.26 16.05
CA ALA A 97 19.68 10.05 17.27
C ALA A 97 20.32 9.30 18.46
N SER A 98 20.03 7.99 18.59
CA SER A 98 20.64 7.14 19.62
C SER A 98 22.15 7.07 19.47
N ASP A 99 22.66 6.88 18.25
CA ASP A 99 24.09 6.84 17.96
C ASP A 99 24.78 8.16 18.33
N LEU A 100 24.18 9.30 18.00
CA LEU A 100 24.70 10.62 18.36
C LEU A 100 24.73 10.83 19.87
N ILE A 101 23.67 10.43 20.59
CA ILE A 101 23.61 10.48 22.05
C ILE A 101 24.72 9.60 22.66
N GLN A 102 24.90 8.39 22.15
CA GLN A 102 25.89 7.45 22.67
C GLN A 102 27.33 7.93 22.38
N GLN A 103 27.56 8.57 21.23
CA GLN A 103 28.83 9.23 20.92
C GLN A 103 29.10 10.42 21.87
N GLN A 104 28.09 11.22 22.22
CA GLN A 104 28.23 12.31 23.17
C GLN A 104 28.52 11.80 24.58
N HIS A 105 27.80 10.77 25.04
CA HIS A 105 28.09 10.10 26.31
C HIS A 105 29.52 9.56 26.37
N SER A 106 29.96 8.84 25.34
CA SER A 106 31.32 8.29 25.29
C SER A 106 32.40 9.38 25.30
N LYS A 107 32.14 10.57 24.73
CA LYS A 107 33.04 11.73 24.78
C LYS A 107 33.06 12.41 26.16
N LEU A 108 31.92 12.43 26.87
CA LEU A 108 31.83 12.96 28.22
C LEU A 108 32.54 12.06 29.23
N ASP A 109 32.38 10.74 29.09
CA ASP A 109 33.04 9.76 29.97
C ASP A 109 34.57 9.73 29.77
N SER A 110 35.06 9.96 28.55
CA SER A 110 36.50 10.07 28.31
C SER A 110 37.12 11.38 28.84
N GLN A 111 36.36 12.49 28.85
CA GLN A 111 36.79 13.75 29.46
C GLN A 111 36.67 13.78 30.99
N GLY A 112 35.80 12.95 31.58
CA GLY A 112 35.66 12.80 33.03
C GLY A 112 36.73 11.92 33.69
N GLY A 113 37.45 11.11 32.90
CA GLY A 113 38.49 10.17 33.38
C GLY A 113 39.86 10.79 33.66
N GLU A 114 40.17 11.98 33.14
CA GLU A 114 41.44 12.69 33.38
C GLU A 114 41.40 13.57 34.66
N LYS A 115 40.93 13.01 35.77
CA LYS A 115 41.19 13.57 37.10
C LYS A 115 41.47 12.46 38.10
N ARG A 116 42.69 11.88 38.02
CA ARG A 116 43.53 11.53 39.18
C ARG A 116 44.88 10.98 38.75
#